data_AF-A0AAV9LGE7-F1
#
_entry.id   AF-A0AAV9LGE7-F1
#
_cell.length_a   1.000
_cell.length_b   1.000
_cell.length_c   1.000
_cell.angle_alpha   90.00
_cell.angle_beta   90.00
_cell.angle_gamma   90.00
#
_symmetry.space_group_name_H-M   'P 1'
#
loop_
_entity.id
_entity.type
_entity.pdbx_description
1 polymer ?
#
loop_
_entity_poly.entity_id
_entity_poly.type
_entity_poly.pdbx_seq_one_letter_code
_entity_poly.pdbx_strand_id
1 'polypeptide(L)'
;MKLMRTFIVIFFVSLFFVSHSSGDLIDNICKKTSDYKLCVDSLIADPKSSSADKKGLAHIMLQLSLAKAGDIYNQTLVLLKKPMEPILKQCI
;
A
#
# COMPACT_ATOMS: atom_id res chain seq x y z
N MET A 1 -40.36 0.61 -7.57
CA MET A 1 -39.82 1.21 -6.31
C MET A 1 -39.40 0.20 -5.25
N LYS A 2 -40.19 -0.83 -4.93
CA LYS A 2 -39.82 -1.87 -3.94
C LYS A 2 -38.53 -2.62 -4.32
N LEU A 3 -38.43 -3.04 -5.58
CA LEU A 3 -37.26 -3.74 -6.12
C LEU A 3 -35.97 -2.89 -6.09
N MET A 4 -36.08 -1.60 -6.44
CA MET A 4 -34.96 -0.65 -6.41
C MET A 4 -34.44 -0.41 -4.99
N ARG A 5 -35.34 -0.37 -3.99
CA ARG A 5 -34.97 -0.31 -2.57
C ARG A 5 -34.23 -1.57 -2.11
N THR A 6 -34.67 -2.75 -2.56
CA THR A 6 -34.00 -4.02 -2.23
C THR A 6 -32.59 -4.08 -2.82
N PHE A 7 -32.41 -3.65 -4.08
CA PHE A 7 -31.07 -3.58 -4.71
C PHE A 7 -30.13 -2.61 -3.99
N ILE A 8 -30.63 -1.45 -3.56
CA ILE A 8 -29.85 -0.48 -2.77
C ILE A 8 -29.39 -1.12 -1.46
N VAL A 9 -30.28 -1.79 -0.72
CA VAL A 9 -29.94 -2.44 0.54
C VAL A 9 -28.88 -3.54 0.33
N ILE A 10 -29.03 -4.37 -0.69
CA ILE A 10 -28.05 -5.42 -1.02
C ILE A 10 -26.68 -4.80 -1.35
N PHE A 11 -26.65 -3.75 -2.16
CA PHE A 11 -25.41 -3.06 -2.52
C PHE A 11 -24.67 -2.50 -1.30
N PHE A 12 -25.40 -1.82 -0.40
CA PHE A 12 -24.83 -1.32 0.85
C PHE A 12 -24.30 -2.46 1.73
N VAL A 13 -25.07 -3.54 1.89
CA VAL A 13 -24.66 -4.70 2.69
C VAL A 13 -23.38 -5.35 2.14
N SER A 14 -23.29 -5.53 0.81
CA SER A 14 -22.08 -6.08 0.17
C SER A 14 -20.84 -5.20 0.37
N LEU A 15 -21.00 -3.87 0.34
CA LEU A 15 -19.90 -2.93 0.62
C LEU A 15 -19.38 -3.07 2.07
N PHE A 16 -20.27 -3.21 3.05
CA PHE A 16 -19.87 -3.36 4.47
C PHE A 16 -19.08 -4.64 4.73
N PHE A 17 -19.47 -5.77 4.13
CA PHE A 17 -18.79 -7.05 4.37
C PHE A 17 -17.36 -7.08 3.80
N VAL A 18 -17.12 -6.44 2.64
CA VAL A 18 -15.79 -6.40 2.00
C VAL A 18 -14.81 -5.54 2.81
N SER A 19 -15.27 -4.46 3.42
CA SER A 19 -14.42 -3.57 4.22
C SER A 19 -13.92 -4.20 5.52
N HIS A 20 -14.71 -5.07 6.16
CA HIS A 20 -14.31 -5.67 7.44
C HIS A 20 -13.25 -6.75 7.28
N SER A 21 -13.36 -7.63 6.26
CA SER A 21 -12.41 -8.74 6.12
C SER A 21 -11.01 -8.28 5.70
N SER A 22 -10.91 -7.18 4.95
CA SER A 22 -9.63 -6.62 4.49
C SER A 22 -8.92 -5.83 5.57
N GLY A 23 -9.65 -5.02 6.36
CA GLY A 23 -9.10 -4.30 7.51
C GLY A 23 -8.47 -5.24 8.53
N ASP A 24 -9.17 -6.32 8.90
CA ASP A 24 -8.66 -7.33 9.83
C ASP A 24 -7.43 -8.06 9.27
N LEU A 25 -7.37 -8.28 7.95
CA LEU A 25 -6.23 -8.93 7.33
C LEU A 25 -4.98 -8.04 7.26
N ILE A 26 -5.16 -6.77 6.91
CA ILE A 26 -4.07 -5.76 6.87
C ILE A 26 -3.46 -5.62 8.27
N ASP A 27 -4.29 -5.46 9.32
CA ASP A 27 -3.82 -5.36 10.70
C ASP A 27 -2.98 -6.58 11.12
N ASN A 28 -3.47 -7.79 10.82
CA ASN A 28 -2.78 -9.04 11.13
C ASN A 28 -1.43 -9.20 10.44
N ILE A 29 -1.29 -8.69 9.21
CA ILE A 29 -0.01 -8.72 8.47
C ILE A 29 0.92 -7.64 9.02
N CYS A 30 0.43 -6.41 9.16
CA CYS A 30 1.26 -5.28 9.57
C CYS A 30 1.81 -5.42 10.98
N LYS A 31 1.11 -6.09 11.90
CA LYS A 31 1.63 -6.44 13.24
C LYS A 31 2.89 -7.31 13.23
N LYS A 32 3.18 -8.00 12.10
CA LYS A 32 4.37 -8.84 11.93
C LYS A 32 5.54 -8.10 11.28
N THR A 33 5.34 -6.85 10.87
CA THR A 33 6.38 -6.03 10.25
C THR A 33 7.14 -5.24 11.31
N SER A 34 8.32 -4.75 10.97
CA SER A 34 9.11 -3.87 11.84
C SER A 34 8.51 -2.46 11.97
N ASP A 35 7.71 -2.03 10.99
CA ASP A 35 7.03 -0.74 10.98
C ASP A 35 5.55 -0.90 10.63
N TYR A 36 4.74 -1.09 11.68
CA TYR A 36 3.30 -1.25 11.56
C TYR A 36 2.63 -0.08 10.86
N LYS A 37 3.03 1.16 11.22
CA LYS A 37 2.37 2.37 10.71
C LYS A 37 2.66 2.52 9.22
N LEU A 38 3.91 2.37 8.81
CA LEU A 38 4.28 2.40 7.39
C LEU A 38 3.53 1.32 6.60
N CYS A 39 3.43 0.10 7.16
CA CYS A 39 2.71 -0.98 6.50
C CYS A 39 1.22 -0.66 6.29
N VAL A 40 0.53 -0.21 7.33
CA VAL A 40 -0.91 0.14 7.26
C VAL A 40 -1.11 1.28 6.29
N ASP A 41 -0.39 2.40 6.48
CA ASP A 41 -0.55 3.60 5.65
C ASP A 41 -0.26 3.29 4.16
N SER A 42 0.71 2.42 3.87
CA SER A 42 1.03 2.00 2.50
C SER A 42 -0.06 1.14 1.87
N LEU A 43 -0.60 0.16 2.61
CA LEU A 43 -1.61 -0.75 2.06
C LEU A 43 -2.97 -0.09 1.90
N ILE A 44 -3.42 0.74 2.85
CA ILE A 44 -4.73 1.42 2.74
C ILE A 44 -4.75 2.47 1.62
N ALA A 45 -3.58 2.99 1.22
CA ALA A 45 -3.45 3.92 0.11
C ALA A 45 -3.71 3.26 -1.25
N ASP A 46 -3.54 1.94 -1.37
CA ASP A 46 -3.89 1.21 -2.58
C ASP A 46 -5.35 0.71 -2.52
N PRO A 47 -6.24 1.19 -3.41
CA PRO A 47 -7.65 0.79 -3.39
C PRO A 47 -7.87 -0.71 -3.66
N LYS A 48 -6.89 -1.42 -4.23
CA LYS A 48 -6.98 -2.88 -4.47
C LYS A 48 -6.82 -3.69 -3.19
N SER A 49 -6.29 -3.08 -2.12
CA SER A 49 -6.08 -3.75 -0.83
C SER A 49 -7.37 -4.23 -0.19
N SER A 50 -8.50 -3.54 -0.43
CA SER A 50 -9.79 -3.90 0.17
C SER A 50 -10.34 -5.25 -0.30
N SER A 51 -9.89 -5.75 -1.44
CA SER A 51 -10.31 -7.06 -1.99
C SER A 51 -9.18 -8.08 -2.07
N ALA A 52 -7.98 -7.72 -1.61
CA ALA A 52 -6.80 -8.56 -1.74
C ALA A 52 -6.72 -9.62 -0.63
N ASP A 53 -6.30 -10.83 -0.99
CA ASP A 53 -5.88 -11.84 -0.03
C ASP A 53 -4.43 -11.58 0.44
N LYS A 54 -3.87 -12.47 1.26
CA LYS A 54 -2.50 -12.33 1.77
C LYS A 54 -1.45 -12.21 0.65
N LYS A 55 -1.63 -12.95 -0.46
CA LYS A 55 -0.71 -12.91 -1.60
C LYS A 55 -0.89 -11.62 -2.39
N GLY A 56 -2.14 -11.18 -2.56
CA GLY A 56 -2.47 -9.89 -3.17
C GLY A 56 -1.87 -8.72 -2.40
N LEU A 57 -2.00 -8.69 -1.07
CA LEU A 57 -1.39 -7.65 -0.23
C LEU A 57 0.14 -7.68 -0.28
N ALA A 58 0.76 -8.86 -0.30
CA ALA A 58 2.21 -8.99 -0.50
C ALA A 58 2.64 -8.46 -1.88
N HIS A 59 1.87 -8.76 -2.93
CA HIS A 59 2.13 -8.25 -4.28
C HIS A 59 2.02 -6.72 -4.35
N ILE A 60 0.99 -6.14 -3.74
CA ILE A 60 0.82 -4.68 -3.64
C ILE A 60 2.03 -4.05 -2.93
N MET A 61 2.42 -4.58 -1.77
CA MET A 61 3.58 -4.07 -1.02
C MET A 61 4.88 -4.13 -1.84
N LEU A 62 5.09 -5.22 -2.60
CA LEU A 62 6.25 -5.34 -3.49
C LEU A 62 6.22 -4.31 -4.63
N GLN A 63 5.05 -4.06 -5.23
CA GLN A 63 4.92 -3.03 -6.27
C GLN A 63 5.21 -1.63 -5.72
N LEU A 64 4.67 -1.29 -4.55
CA LEU A 64 4.94 -0.03 -3.87
C LEU A 64 6.44 0.12 -3.53
N SER A 65 7.06 -0.96 -3.04
CA SER A 65 8.50 -0.97 -2.72
C SER A 65 9.35 -0.76 -3.97
N LEU A 66 9.01 -1.42 -5.08
CA LEU A 66 9.72 -1.28 -6.35
C LEU A 66 9.59 0.14 -6.91
N ALA A 67 8.40 0.72 -6.87
CA ALA A 67 8.17 2.10 -7.29
C ALA A 67 9.01 3.08 -6.45
N LYS A 68 8.98 2.94 -5.12
CA LYS A 68 9.75 3.80 -4.22
C LYS A 68 11.27 3.64 -4.40
N ALA A 69 11.75 2.41 -4.61
CA ALA A 69 13.15 2.16 -4.92
C ALA A 69 13.57 2.83 -6.23
N GLY A 70 12.71 2.80 -7.25
CA GLY A 70 12.93 3.53 -8.51
C GLY A 70 13.03 5.05 -8.30
N ASP A 71 12.14 5.63 -7.49
CA ASP A 71 12.20 7.05 -7.14
C ASP A 71 13.51 7.41 -6.43
N ILE A 72 13.89 6.61 -5.43
CA ILE A 72 15.14 6.79 -4.68
C ILE A 72 16.34 6.70 -5.63
N TYR A 73 16.37 5.71 -6.51
CA TYR A 73 17.45 5.56 -7.50
C TYR A 73 17.58 6.80 -8.39
N ASN A 74 16.47 7.31 -8.92
CA ASN A 74 16.47 8.52 -9.74
C ASN A 74 16.93 9.76 -8.95
N GLN A 75 16.48 9.90 -7.69
CA GLN A 75 16.94 10.97 -6.81
C GLN A 75 18.46 10.86 -6.54
N THR A 76 18.96 9.65 -6.28
CA THR A 76 20.39 9.37 -6.11
C THR A 76 21.19 9.80 -7.34
N LEU A 77 20.73 9.47 -8.56
CA LEU A 77 21.39 9.92 -9.79
C LEU A 77 21.41 11.45 -9.92
N VAL A 78 20.35 12.14 -9.51
CA VAL A 78 20.29 13.60 -9.50
C VAL A 78 21.28 14.18 -8.49
N LEU A 79 21.40 13.56 -7.31
CA LEU A 79 22.36 13.98 -6.29
C LEU A 79 23.80 13.79 -6.76
N LEU A 80 24.12 12.63 -7.36
CA LEU A 80 25.46 12.33 -7.89
C LEU A 80 25.95 13.28 -8.99
N LYS A 81 25.03 13.96 -9.69
CA LYS A 81 25.37 14.98 -10.69
C LYS A 81 25.75 16.33 -10.07
N LYS A 82 25.40 16.59 -8.81
CA LYS A 82 25.70 17.85 -8.14
C LYS A 82 27.12 17.83 -7.56
N PRO A 83 27.81 18.98 -7.47
CA PRO A 83 29.04 19.08 -6.70
C PRO A 83 28.78 18.63 -5.26
N MET A 84 29.57 17.67 -4.78
CA MET A 84 29.43 17.09 -3.45
C MET A 84 30.80 16.86 -2.83
N GLU A 85 30.84 16.90 -1.50
CA GLU A 85 32.01 16.51 -0.74
C GLU A 85 32.43 15.06 -1.11
N PRO A 86 33.73 14.77 -1.27
CA PRO A 86 34.20 13.44 -1.67
C PRO A 86 33.69 12.31 -0.77
N ILE A 87 33.52 12.60 0.53
CA ILE A 87 33.01 11.62 1.50
C ILE A 87 31.54 11.26 1.24
N LEU A 88 30.73 12.21 0.78
CA LEU A 88 29.32 11.99 0.49
C LEU A 88 29.15 11.14 -0.78
N LYS A 89 30.07 11.28 -1.75
CA LYS A 89 30.10 10.46 -2.96
C LYS A 89 30.40 8.98 -2.68
N GLN A 90 31.07 8.68 -1.57
CA GLN A 90 31.39 7.31 -1.18
C GLN A 90 30.22 6.62 -0.46
N CYS A 91 29.30 7.40 0.13
CA CYS A 91 28.13 6.89 0.85
C CYS A 91 26.93 6.59 -0.05
N ILE A 92 26.94 7.12 -1.27
CA ILE A 92 25.84 7.09 -2.25
C ILE A 92 26.25 6.18 -3.42
#